data_AF-A0A8X6G4J7-F1
#
_entry.id   AF-A0A8X6G4J7-F1
#
_cell.length_a   1.000
_cell.length_b   1.000
_cell.length_c   1.000
_cell.angle_alpha   90.00
_cell.angle_beta   90.00
_cell.angle_gamma   90.00
#
_symmetry.space_group_name_H-M   'P 1'
#
loop_
_entity.id
_entity.type
_entity.pdbx_description
1 polymer ?
#
loop_
_entity_poly.entity_id
_entity_poly.type
_entity_poly.pdbx_seq_one_letter_code
_entity_poly.pdbx_strand_id
1 'polypeptide(L)'
;MLSSAGLVLRKWASNCNELLNSIDSGLCLSTTSLNIDNDDTVKTLGILWHPASDVFYFKITPLSFEGTLTKRTLLSTIAKTFDPLGWLSPITIQYKTIMQRLWKRQLQWDERVPTDIKLEWEQLANDVQLVKDIKIPRFLLVDSVMLLKRLMQLQFTVALYQIQEKSTFN
;
A
#
# COMPACT_ATOMS: atom_id res chain seq x y z
N MET A 1 -15.56 -28.75 -12.77
CA MET A 1 -15.00 -27.76 -13.72
C MET A 1 -13.49 -27.59 -13.58
N LEU A 2 -12.94 -27.27 -12.40
CA LEU A 2 -11.47 -27.20 -12.23
C LEU A 2 -10.80 -28.59 -12.12
N SER A 3 -11.38 -29.48 -11.33
CA SER A 3 -10.90 -30.87 -11.18
C SER A 3 -10.95 -31.66 -12.49
N SER A 4 -12.01 -31.47 -13.29
CA SER A 4 -12.16 -32.07 -14.62
C SER A 4 -11.12 -31.59 -15.63
N ALA A 5 -10.43 -30.48 -15.38
CA ALA A 5 -9.33 -29.96 -16.19
C ALA A 5 -7.94 -30.29 -15.59
N GLY A 6 -7.87 -31.11 -14.54
CA GLY A 6 -6.62 -31.41 -13.83
C GLY A 6 -6.06 -30.24 -13.01
N LEU A 7 -6.83 -29.16 -12.81
CA LEU A 7 -6.40 -27.98 -12.08
C LEU A 7 -6.74 -28.15 -10.60
N VAL A 8 -5.73 -28.55 -9.82
CA VAL A 8 -5.82 -28.67 -8.36
C VAL A 8 -5.49 -27.33 -7.72
N LEU A 9 -6.43 -26.79 -6.93
CA LEU A 9 -6.21 -25.57 -6.16
C LEU A 9 -5.18 -25.81 -5.05
N ARG A 10 -4.24 -24.89 -4.92
CA ARG A 10 -3.17 -24.89 -3.92
C ARG A 10 -3.19 -23.55 -3.17
N LYS A 11 -2.38 -23.45 -2.11
CA LYS A 11 -2.19 -22.23 -1.32
C LYS A 11 -3.47 -21.79 -0.62
N TRP A 12 -4.23 -22.76 -0.09
CA TRP A 12 -5.46 -22.46 0.67
C TRP A 12 -5.13 -21.67 1.94
N ALA A 13 -5.86 -20.58 2.16
CA ALA A 13 -5.77 -19.74 3.35
C ALA A 13 -7.18 -19.28 3.74
N SER A 14 -7.49 -19.26 5.03
CA SER A 14 -8.83 -18.97 5.55
C SER A 14 -8.73 -18.37 6.96
N ASN A 15 -9.73 -17.57 7.34
CA ASN A 15 -9.95 -17.13 8.71
C ASN A 15 -10.73 -18.16 9.56
N CYS A 16 -11.15 -19.28 8.97
CA CYS A 16 -11.84 -20.38 9.64
C CYS A 16 -10.95 -21.62 9.66
N ASN A 17 -10.56 -22.04 10.87
CA ASN A 17 -9.64 -23.15 11.05
C ASN A 17 -10.29 -24.50 10.76
N GLU A 18 -11.60 -24.64 11.01
CA GLU A 18 -12.38 -25.82 10.67
C GLU A 18 -12.34 -26.11 9.17
N LEU A 19 -12.41 -25.05 8.34
CA LEU A 19 -12.25 -25.18 6.89
C LEU A 19 -10.84 -25.65 6.51
N LEU A 20 -9.79 -25.09 7.12
CA LEU A 20 -8.41 -25.49 6.82
C LEU A 20 -8.15 -26.96 7.21
N ASN A 21 -8.71 -27.42 8.34
CA ASN A 21 -8.58 -28.80 8.79
C ASN A 21 -9.31 -29.80 7.88
N SER A 22 -10.30 -29.33 7.10
CA SER A 22 -11.01 -30.16 6.12
C SER A 22 -10.27 -30.31 4.78
N ILE A 23 -9.20 -29.53 4.56
CA ILE A 23 -8.39 -29.52 3.35
C ILE A 23 -7.09 -30.28 3.62
N ASP A 24 -6.61 -31.03 2.62
CA ASP A 24 -5.30 -31.67 2.70
C ASP A 24 -4.19 -30.64 2.99
N SER A 25 -3.40 -30.90 4.03
CA SER A 25 -2.39 -29.96 4.53
C SER A 25 -1.33 -29.61 3.47
N GLY A 26 -1.06 -30.53 2.53
CA GLY A 26 -0.17 -30.28 1.39
C GLY A 26 -0.72 -29.28 0.36
N LEU A 27 -2.02 -28.97 0.41
CA LEU A 27 -2.67 -27.97 -0.45
C LEU A 27 -2.79 -26.61 0.23
N CYS A 28 -2.73 -26.56 1.57
CA CYS A 28 -2.77 -25.33 2.34
C CYS A 28 -1.53 -24.47 2.09
N LEU A 29 -1.67 -23.16 2.31
CA LEU A 29 -0.57 -22.22 2.21
C LEU A 29 0.48 -22.62 3.27
N SER A 30 1.64 -23.11 2.84
CA SER A 30 2.73 -23.40 3.76
C SER A 30 3.31 -22.09 4.29
N THR A 31 3.49 -22.01 5.61
CA THR A 31 4.17 -20.92 6.32
C THR A 31 5.57 -20.61 5.76
N THR A 32 6.17 -21.55 5.03
CA THR A 32 7.48 -21.42 4.38
C THR A 32 7.50 -20.56 3.12
N SER A 33 6.34 -20.21 2.55
CA SER A 33 6.25 -19.30 1.39
C SER A 33 6.19 -17.81 1.77
N LEU A 34 6.25 -17.52 3.07
CA LEU A 34 6.11 -16.19 3.65
C LEU A 34 7.47 -15.47 3.60
N ASN A 35 7.58 -14.46 2.74
CA ASN A 35 8.74 -13.59 2.70
C ASN A 35 8.81 -12.69 3.95
N ILE A 36 9.84 -12.90 4.77
CA ILE A 36 10.60 -11.91 5.57
C ILE A 36 9.74 -10.95 6.41
N ASP A 37 8.79 -11.49 7.15
CA ASP A 37 8.30 -10.99 8.45
C ASP A 37 7.54 -12.17 9.06
N ASN A 38 7.75 -12.48 10.34
CA ASN A 38 7.28 -13.66 11.08
C ASN A 38 5.74 -13.79 11.24
N ASP A 39 4.96 -13.29 10.29
CA ASP A 39 3.52 -13.10 10.43
C ASP A 39 2.81 -13.92 9.33
N ASP A 40 1.93 -14.84 9.73
CA ASP A 40 1.21 -15.83 8.90
C ASP A 40 0.27 -15.18 7.86
N THR A 41 0.85 -14.55 6.83
CA THR A 41 0.15 -13.49 6.10
C THR A 41 0.20 -13.66 4.59
N VAL A 42 -0.92 -13.39 3.94
CA VAL A 42 -1.10 -13.60 2.49
C VAL A 42 -0.92 -12.29 1.76
N LYS A 43 0.11 -12.20 0.91
CA LYS A 43 0.33 -11.04 0.04
C LYS A 43 -0.37 -11.22 -1.30
N THR A 44 -1.23 -10.27 -1.67
CA THR A 44 -1.84 -10.18 -3.00
C THR A 44 -1.80 -8.73 -3.47
N LEU A 45 -1.17 -8.48 -4.62
CA LEU A 45 -1.17 -7.16 -5.27
C LEU A 45 -0.71 -6.00 -4.37
N GLY A 46 0.28 -6.24 -3.50
CA GLY A 46 0.82 -5.21 -2.59
C GLY A 46 0.03 -5.03 -1.28
N ILE A 47 -1.15 -5.63 -1.17
CA ILE A 47 -1.95 -5.70 0.06
C ILE A 47 -1.60 -6.99 0.78
N LEU A 48 -1.52 -6.93 2.11
CA LEU A 48 -1.34 -8.11 2.95
C LEU A 48 -2.63 -8.39 3.71
N TRP A 49 -2.95 -9.67 3.85
CA TRP A 49 -4.09 -10.16 4.61
C TRP A 49 -3.60 -11.10 5.70
N HIS A 50 -4.00 -10.85 6.94
CA HIS A 50 -3.77 -11.76 8.05
C HIS A 50 -5.03 -12.62 8.25
N PRO A 51 -5.02 -13.92 7.91
CA PRO A 51 -6.22 -14.75 7.94
C PRO A 51 -6.82 -14.86 9.34
N ALA A 52 -6.02 -15.11 10.39
CA ALA A 52 -6.58 -15.38 11.71
C ALA A 52 -7.31 -14.18 12.35
N SER A 53 -6.84 -12.95 12.08
CA SER A 53 -7.47 -11.71 12.56
C SER A 53 -8.45 -11.11 11.54
N ASP A 54 -8.51 -11.67 10.35
CA ASP A 54 -9.32 -11.21 9.22
C ASP A 54 -9.12 -9.73 8.84
N VAL A 55 -7.87 -9.27 8.85
CA VAL A 55 -7.51 -7.86 8.65
C VAL A 55 -6.55 -7.72 7.47
N PHE A 56 -6.77 -6.69 6.64
CA PHE A 56 -5.81 -6.20 5.67
C PHE A 56 -4.90 -5.14 6.28
N TYR A 57 -3.66 -5.13 5.82
CA TYR A 57 -2.65 -4.14 6.16
C TYR A 57 -1.70 -3.94 4.98
N PHE A 58 -0.86 -2.92 5.07
CA PHE A 58 -0.04 -2.47 3.96
C PHE A 58 1.45 -2.55 4.31
N LYS A 59 2.25 -3.08 3.40
CA LYS A 59 3.72 -3.00 3.49
C LYS A 59 4.21 -2.00 2.46
N ILE A 60 4.63 -0.84 2.96
CA ILE A 60 5.22 0.16 2.10
C ILE A 60 6.71 -0.07 1.97
N THR A 61 7.16 -0.10 0.71
CA THR A 61 8.59 -0.10 0.40
C THR A 61 9.15 1.27 0.80
N PRO A 62 10.23 1.33 1.59
CA PRO A 62 10.87 2.58 1.95
C PRO A 62 11.13 3.44 0.70
N LEU A 63 10.73 4.71 0.75
CA LEU A 63 10.99 5.68 -0.32
C LEU A 63 12.40 6.30 -0.22
N SER A 64 13.20 5.84 0.75
CA SER A 64 14.58 6.27 0.97
C SER A 64 15.46 5.84 -0.21
N PHE A 65 16.22 6.79 -0.75
CA PHE A 65 17.11 6.55 -1.87
C PHE A 65 18.55 6.90 -1.47
N GLU A 66 19.46 5.93 -1.52
CA GLU A 66 20.88 6.09 -1.15
C GLU A 66 21.72 6.80 -2.23
N GLY A 67 21.11 7.66 -3.06
CA GLY A 67 21.81 8.34 -4.14
C GLY A 67 21.15 9.65 -4.58
N THR A 68 21.42 10.06 -5.82
CA THR A 68 20.76 11.24 -6.41
C THR A 68 19.31 10.94 -6.75
N LEU A 69 18.38 11.63 -6.10
CA LEU A 69 16.97 11.58 -6.45
C LEU A 69 16.77 12.21 -7.83
N THR A 70 16.30 11.42 -8.80
CA THR A 70 16.02 11.83 -10.18
C THR A 70 14.56 11.55 -10.52
N LYS A 71 14.08 12.10 -11.63
CA LYS A 71 12.74 11.80 -12.13
C LYS A 71 12.51 10.31 -12.38
N ARG A 72 13.53 9.61 -12.90
CA ARG A 72 13.49 8.16 -13.14
C ARG A 72 13.35 7.38 -11.84
N THR A 73 14.16 7.70 -10.83
CA THR A 73 14.15 6.95 -9.56
C THR A 73 12.87 7.24 -8.77
N LEU A 74 12.36 8.47 -8.82
CA LEU A 74 11.09 8.85 -8.21
C LEU A 74 9.92 8.09 -8.87
N LEU A 75 9.82 8.09 -10.20
CA LEU A 75 8.77 7.34 -10.91
C LEU A 75 8.85 5.83 -10.64
N SER A 76 10.05 5.25 -10.69
CA SER A 76 10.28 3.84 -10.38
C SER A 76 9.80 3.50 -8.97
N THR A 77 10.02 4.39 -8.01
CA THR A 77 9.58 4.20 -6.62
C THR A 77 8.05 4.30 -6.51
N ILE A 78 7.41 5.27 -7.17
CA ILE A 78 5.94 5.38 -7.21
C ILE A 78 5.30 4.13 -7.79
N ALA A 79 5.87 3.58 -8.88
CA ALA A 79 5.34 2.41 -9.56
C ALA A 79 5.34 1.14 -8.70
N LYS A 80 6.15 1.08 -7.64
CA LYS A 80 6.13 -0.04 -6.67
C LYS A 80 4.88 -0.02 -5.78
N THR A 81 4.19 1.11 -5.68
CA THR A 81 2.96 1.24 -4.91
C THR A 81 1.77 0.90 -5.80
N PHE A 82 1.22 -0.30 -5.61
CA PHE A 82 0.01 -0.73 -6.31
C PHE A 82 -1.19 -0.69 -5.35
N ASP A 83 -2.25 -0.01 -5.75
CA ASP A 83 -3.45 0.21 -4.93
C ASP A 83 -4.72 -0.05 -5.75
N PRO A 84 -5.12 -1.34 -5.90
CA PRO A 84 -6.27 -1.69 -6.73
C PRO A 84 -7.61 -1.22 -6.13
N LEU A 85 -7.67 -1.00 -4.81
CA LEU A 85 -8.91 -0.66 -4.10
C LEU A 85 -9.03 0.84 -3.78
N GLY A 86 -7.98 1.61 -4.02
CA GLY A 86 -7.94 3.05 -3.79
C GLY A 86 -7.73 3.44 -2.31
N TRP A 87 -7.34 2.51 -1.44
CA TRP A 87 -7.13 2.79 -0.01
C TRP A 87 -5.93 3.69 0.28
N LEU A 88 -4.94 3.67 -0.61
CA LEU A 88 -3.75 4.51 -0.58
C LEU A 88 -3.88 5.73 -1.51
N SER A 89 -5.07 6.03 -2.03
CA SER A 89 -5.31 7.19 -2.91
C SER A 89 -4.73 8.50 -2.40
N PRO A 90 -4.85 8.88 -1.11
CA PRO A 90 -4.29 10.14 -0.60
C PRO A 90 -2.78 10.26 -0.79
N ILE A 91 -2.07 9.14 -0.77
CA ILE A 91 -0.62 9.06 -0.95
C ILE A 91 -0.27 9.01 -2.44
N THR A 92 -0.96 8.15 -3.19
CA THR A 92 -0.71 8.01 -4.63
C THR A 92 -1.06 9.27 -5.41
N ILE A 93 -1.99 10.10 -4.92
CA ILE A 93 -2.26 11.43 -5.47
C ILE A 93 -1.07 12.35 -5.25
N GLN A 94 -0.49 12.41 -4.06
CA GLN A 94 0.70 13.24 -3.79
C GLN A 94 1.90 12.83 -4.67
N TYR A 95 2.13 11.52 -4.81
CA TYR A 95 3.11 10.97 -5.75
C TYR A 95 2.89 11.48 -7.18
N LYS A 96 1.64 11.40 -7.67
CA LYS A 96 1.28 11.87 -9.01
C LYS A 96 1.43 13.38 -9.15
N THR A 97 1.10 14.15 -8.13
CA THR A 97 1.28 15.62 -8.10
C THR A 97 2.76 15.99 -8.23
N ILE A 98 3.64 15.36 -7.45
CA ILE A 98 5.09 15.57 -7.54
C ILE A 98 5.59 15.24 -8.95
N MET A 99 5.20 14.07 -9.50
CA MET A 99 5.56 13.69 -10.87
C MET A 99 5.06 14.71 -11.89
N GLN A 100 3.81 15.16 -11.79
CA GLN A 100 3.23 16.14 -12.70
C GLN A 100 4.03 17.46 -12.69
N ARG A 101 4.48 17.93 -11.53
CA ARG A 101 5.34 19.13 -11.44
C ARG A 101 6.69 18.90 -12.13
N LEU A 102 7.32 17.74 -11.94
CA LEU A 102 8.56 17.39 -12.64
C LEU A 102 8.39 17.34 -14.16
N TRP A 103 7.24 16.85 -14.65
CA TRP A 103 6.89 16.88 -16.06
C TRP A 103 6.71 18.32 -16.58
N LYS A 104 5.97 19.16 -15.85
CA LYS A 104 5.77 20.58 -16.22
C LYS A 104 7.08 21.37 -16.25
N ARG A 105 8.02 21.05 -15.36
CA ARG A 105 9.37 21.63 -15.34
C ARG A 105 10.32 21.07 -16.42
N GLN A 106 9.84 20.14 -17.25
CA GLN A 106 10.60 19.49 -18.32
C GLN A 106 11.92 18.84 -17.86
N LEU A 107 11.96 18.37 -16.60
CA LEU A 107 13.14 17.73 -16.03
C LEU A 107 13.48 16.45 -16.80
N GLN A 108 14.76 16.24 -17.10
CA GLN A 108 15.23 15.03 -17.77
C GLN A 108 15.18 13.83 -16.82
N TRP A 109 15.24 12.62 -17.39
CA TRP A 109 15.07 11.37 -16.63
C TRP A 109 16.08 11.19 -15.50
N ASP A 110 17.35 11.43 -15.80
CA ASP A 110 18.49 11.19 -14.91
C ASP A 110 19.04 12.49 -14.30
N GLU A 111 18.32 13.60 -14.49
CA GLU A 111 18.62 14.88 -13.88
C GLU A 111 18.15 14.90 -12.42
N ARG A 112 18.96 15.55 -11.56
CA ARG A 112 18.67 15.70 -10.14
C ARG A 112 17.41 16.53 -9.94
N VAL A 113 16.51 16.07 -9.06
CA VAL A 113 15.32 16.85 -8.75
C VAL A 113 15.67 18.14 -8.01
N PRO A 114 14.93 19.24 -8.25
CA PRO A 114 15.07 20.49 -7.51
C PRO A 114 14.93 20.30 -5.98
N THR A 115 15.59 21.15 -5.22
CA THR A 115 15.66 21.04 -3.74
C THR A 115 14.29 21.08 -3.08
N ASP A 116 13.36 21.90 -3.58
CA ASP A 116 11.97 21.96 -3.09
C ASP A 116 11.25 20.61 -3.23
N ILE A 117 11.39 19.97 -4.39
CA ILE A 117 10.81 18.65 -4.65
C ILE A 117 11.45 17.58 -3.78
N LYS A 118 12.77 17.66 -3.59
CA LYS A 118 13.52 16.71 -2.77
C LYS A 118 13.02 16.73 -1.32
N LEU A 119 12.91 17.92 -0.71
CA LEU A 119 12.46 18.08 0.66
C LEU A 119 11.03 17.56 0.86
N GLU A 120 10.14 17.89 -0.08
CA GLU A 120 8.76 17.38 -0.06
C GLU A 120 8.70 15.85 -0.18
N TRP A 121 9.53 15.25 -1.04
CA TRP A 121 9.61 13.80 -1.17
C TRP A 121 10.12 13.13 0.11
N GLU A 122 11.12 13.71 0.77
CA GLU A 122 11.66 13.20 2.04
C GLU A 122 10.63 13.29 3.17
N GLN A 123 9.83 14.37 3.23
CA GLN A 123 8.71 14.48 4.16
C GLN A 123 7.65 13.40 3.90
N LEU A 124 7.23 13.27 2.63
CA LEU A 124 6.26 12.25 2.24
C LEU A 124 6.77 10.83 2.54
N ALA A 125 8.06 10.57 2.37
CA ALA A 125 8.69 9.29 2.71
C ALA A 125 8.57 8.93 4.19
N ASN A 126 8.62 9.93 5.07
CA ASN A 126 8.42 9.75 6.51
C ASN A 126 6.94 9.54 6.85
N ASP A 127 6.05 10.39 6.32
CA ASP A 127 4.61 10.33 6.60
C ASP A 127 4.00 9.00 6.16
N VAL A 128 4.45 8.49 5.02
CA VAL A 128 3.98 7.23 4.45
C VAL A 128 4.33 6.03 5.34
N GLN A 129 5.31 6.12 6.25
CA GLN A 129 5.58 5.05 7.22
C GLN A 129 4.37 4.75 8.12
N LEU A 130 3.55 5.77 8.42
CA LEU A 130 2.35 5.64 9.28
C LEU A 130 1.28 4.70 8.70
N VAL A 131 1.34 4.43 7.40
CA VAL A 131 0.39 3.53 6.73
C VAL A 131 0.55 2.09 7.19
N LYS A 132 1.75 1.70 7.66
CA LYS A 132 2.01 0.35 8.17
C LYS A 132 1.09 0.01 9.35
N ASP A 133 0.65 1.02 10.08
CA ASP A 133 -0.23 0.86 11.24
C ASP A 133 -1.73 0.82 10.87
N ILE A 134 -2.07 1.10 9.61
CA ILE A 134 -3.46 1.07 9.13
C ILE A 134 -3.90 -0.39 8.98
N LYS A 135 -4.97 -0.72 9.71
CA LYS A 135 -5.64 -2.02 9.69
C LYS A 135 -7.05 -1.87 9.16
N ILE A 136 -7.38 -2.60 8.11
CA ILE A 136 -8.71 -2.58 7.49
C ILE A 136 -9.34 -3.96 7.67
N PRO A 137 -10.42 -4.09 8.46
CA PRO A 137 -11.15 -5.35 8.55
C PRO A 137 -11.62 -5.81 7.17
N ARG A 138 -11.40 -7.09 6.81
CA ARG A 138 -11.82 -7.61 5.50
C ARG A 138 -13.34 -7.70 5.42
N PHE A 139 -13.98 -8.16 6.49
CA PHE A 139 -15.43 -8.16 6.60
C PHE A 139 -15.94 -6.78 7.03
N LEU A 140 -16.60 -6.08 6.10
CA LEU A 140 -17.28 -4.81 6.36
C LEU A 140 -18.75 -4.99 6.05
N LEU A 141 -19.61 -4.75 7.04
CA LEU A 141 -21.05 -4.64 6.79
C LEU A 141 -21.29 -3.47 5.82
N VAL A 142 -22.30 -3.60 4.94
CA VAL A 142 -22.50 -2.70 3.78
C VAL A 142 -22.59 -1.22 4.20
N ASP A 143 -23.17 -0.93 5.37
CA ASP A 143 -23.25 0.43 5.91
C ASP A 143 -21.89 0.97 6.38
N SER A 144 -20.98 0.09 6.80
CA SER A 144 -19.64 0.41 7.31
C SER A 144 -18.64 0.77 6.19
N VAL A 145 -18.81 0.23 4.97
CA VAL A 145 -17.89 0.48 3.84
C VAL A 145 -17.96 1.93 3.37
N MET A 146 -19.16 2.48 3.25
CA MET A 146 -19.39 3.88 2.89
C MET A 146 -18.85 4.82 3.97
N LEU A 147 -19.04 4.45 5.25
CA LEU A 147 -18.54 5.21 6.39
C LEU A 147 -17.01 5.16 6.49
N LEU A 148 -16.37 4.01 6.29
CA LEU A 148 -14.91 3.89 6.30
C LEU A 148 -14.25 4.63 5.14
N LYS A 149 -14.81 4.54 3.93
CA LYS A 149 -14.33 5.36 2.80
C LYS A 149 -14.42 6.86 3.13
N ARG A 150 -15.55 7.30 3.71
CA ARG A 150 -15.72 8.70 4.14
C ARG A 150 -14.80 9.06 5.29
N LEU A 151 -14.61 8.20 6.29
CA LEU A 151 -13.74 8.45 7.45
C LEU A 151 -12.28 8.49 7.04
N MET A 152 -11.82 7.59 6.18
CA MET A 152 -10.47 7.67 5.61
C MET A 152 -10.33 8.96 4.79
N GLN A 153 -11.25 9.26 3.88
CA GLN A 153 -11.21 10.51 3.11
C GLN A 153 -11.23 11.76 4.01
N LEU A 154 -12.02 11.78 5.08
CA LEU A 154 -12.11 12.89 6.03
C LEU A 154 -10.86 13.01 6.88
N GLN A 155 -10.33 11.92 7.45
CA GLN A 155 -9.08 11.94 8.22
C GLN A 155 -7.91 12.41 7.36
N PHE A 156 -7.85 12.00 6.09
CA PHE A 156 -6.84 12.48 5.15
C PHE A 156 -7.08 13.93 4.69
N THR A 157 -8.32 14.38 4.52
CA THR A 157 -8.63 15.78 4.17
C THR A 157 -8.30 16.72 5.33
N VAL A 158 -8.60 16.32 6.57
CA VAL A 158 -8.21 17.05 7.78
C VAL A 158 -6.70 17.10 7.93
N ALA A 159 -5.99 15.98 7.71
CA ALA A 159 -4.53 15.96 7.74
C ALA A 159 -3.91 16.88 6.67
N LEU A 160 -4.43 16.86 5.43
CA LEU A 160 -3.97 17.75 4.36
C LEU A 160 -4.27 19.23 4.66
N TYR A 161 -5.41 19.54 5.27
CA TYR A 161 -5.76 20.90 5.67
C TYR A 161 -4.82 21.43 6.78
N GLN A 162 -4.50 20.59 7.77
CA GLN A 162 -3.54 20.93 8.83
C GLN A 162 -2.11 21.12 8.31
N ILE A 163 -1.75 20.43 7.22
CA ILE A 163 -0.46 20.61 6.53
C ILE A 163 -0.46 21.95 5.76
N GLN A 164 -1.58 22.35 5.14
CA GLN A 164 -1.71 23.62 4.43
C GLN A 164 -1.69 24.84 5.38
N GLU A 165 -2.35 24.80 6.54
CA GLU A 165 -2.32 25.90 7.51
C GLU A 165 -0.91 26.16 8.06
N LYS A 166 -0.10 25.11 8.28
CA LYS A 166 1.29 25.26 8.74
C LYS A 166 2.23 25.86 7.67
N SER A 167 1.84 25.81 6.40
CA SER A 167 2.59 26.40 5.28
C SER A 167 2.31 27.89 5.07
N THR A 168 1.20 28.42 5.61
CA THR A 168 0.79 29.83 5.41
C THR A 168 1.24 30.77 6.53
N PHE A 169 1.88 30.26 7.58
CA PHE A 169 2.35 31.03 8.74
C PHE A 169 3.87 31.06 8.93
N ASN A 170 4.66 30.74 7.89
CA ASN A 170 6.10 31.00 7.83
C ASN A 170 6.46 31.79 6.58
#